data_AF-A0A563W424-F1
#
_entry.id   AF-A0A563W424-F1
#
_cell.length_a   1.000
_cell.length_b   1.000
_cell.length_c   1.000
_cell.angle_alpha   90.00
_cell.angle_beta   90.00
_cell.angle_gamma   90.00
#
_symmetry.space_group_name_H-M   'P 1'
#
loop_
_entity.id
_entity.type
_entity.pdbx_description
1 polymer ?
#
loop_
_entity_poly.entity_id
_entity_poly.type
_entity_poly.pdbx_seq_one_letter_code
_entity_poly.pdbx_strand_id
1 'polypeptide(L)'
;MIRDIFPFFFPFDKIAIAGCCLWSLALYIVLSGLKDWITEQFSRWLNFADRSFYTSVEEFEETRDTRESQNAFYASVMSIVPFFLLGFLSNWGIDVSLGSSWSISLGIMTCIGAGVYALGRQGG
;
A
#
# COMPACT_ATOMS: atom_id res chain seq x y z
N MET A 1 -19.96 -28.57 -7.48
CA MET A 1 -20.68 -27.79 -8.52
C MET A 1 -20.18 -26.34 -8.67
N ILE A 2 -19.58 -25.68 -7.67
CA ILE A 2 -18.93 -24.35 -7.86
C ILE A 2 -17.49 -24.48 -8.43
N ARG A 3 -16.92 -25.68 -8.41
CA ARG A 3 -15.53 -25.95 -8.84
C ARG A 3 -15.31 -25.99 -10.36
N ASP A 4 -16.37 -26.05 -11.15
CA ASP A 4 -16.30 -26.27 -12.61
C ASP A 4 -16.57 -25.00 -13.43
N ILE A 5 -16.81 -23.85 -12.77
CA ILE A 5 -17.24 -22.60 -13.43
C ILE A 5 -16.06 -21.65 -13.71
N PHE A 6 -14.91 -21.80 -13.02
CA PHE A 6 -13.74 -20.94 -13.22
C PHE A 6 -12.50 -21.76 -13.65
N PRO A 7 -11.87 -21.44 -14.80
CA PRO A 7 -10.67 -22.14 -15.29
C PRO A 7 -9.41 -21.87 -14.45
N PHE A 8 -9.49 -20.99 -13.46
CA PHE A 8 -8.39 -20.66 -12.54
C PHE A 8 -8.88 -20.76 -11.10
N PHE A 9 -8.54 -21.86 -10.43
CA PHE A 9 -8.65 -21.95 -8.97
C PHE A 9 -7.31 -21.50 -8.38
N PHE A 10 -7.28 -20.27 -7.83
CA PHE A 10 -6.18 -19.89 -6.95
C PHE A 10 -6.44 -20.52 -5.59
N PRO A 11 -5.65 -21.53 -5.16
CA PRO A 11 -5.76 -22.01 -3.79
C PRO A 11 -5.47 -20.82 -2.86
N PHE A 12 -6.39 -20.55 -1.94
CA PHE A 12 -6.21 -19.55 -0.89
C PHE A 12 -5.11 -20.04 0.07
N ASP A 13 -3.87 -19.78 -0.30
CA ASP A 13 -2.72 -20.11 0.53
C ASP A 13 -2.54 -19.03 1.59
N LYS A 14 -2.89 -19.38 2.83
CA LYS A 14 -2.73 -18.52 4.00
C LYS A 14 -1.27 -18.11 4.21
N ILE A 15 -0.34 -18.98 3.84
CA ILE A 15 1.10 -18.78 3.97
C ILE A 15 1.55 -17.68 3.01
N ALA A 16 1.14 -17.77 1.75
CA ALA A 16 1.39 -16.74 0.75
C ALA A 16 0.81 -15.38 1.16
N ILE A 17 -0.43 -15.33 1.67
CA ILE A 17 -1.05 -14.09 2.13
C ILE A 17 -0.25 -13.45 3.28
N ALA A 18 0.16 -14.26 4.27
CA ALA A 18 0.98 -13.78 5.38
C ALA A 18 2.33 -13.23 4.89
N GLY A 19 2.98 -13.92 3.96
CA GLY A 19 4.23 -13.46 3.33
C GLY A 19 4.06 -12.14 2.57
N CYS A 20 3.02 -12.02 1.74
CA CYS A 20 2.68 -10.78 1.04
C CYS A 20 2.47 -9.62 2.01
N CYS A 21 1.73 -9.82 3.11
CA CYS A 21 1.52 -8.79 4.13
C CYS A 21 2.81 -8.35 4.81
N LEU A 22 3.71 -9.29 5.13
CA LEU A 22 5.03 -8.98 5.69
C LEU A 22 5.85 -8.12 4.74
N TRP A 23 5.96 -8.53 3.48
CA TRP A 23 6.70 -7.76 2.48
C TRP A 23 6.08 -6.38 2.22
N SER A 24 4.75 -6.30 2.18
CA SER A 24 4.03 -5.02 2.04
C SER A 24 4.38 -4.07 3.17
N LEU A 25 4.33 -4.55 4.42
CA LEU A 25 4.65 -3.77 5.60
C LEU A 25 6.12 -3.33 5.60
N ALA A 26 7.05 -4.25 5.33
CA ALA A 26 8.47 -3.94 5.27
C ALA A 26 8.76 -2.84 4.25
N LEU A 27 8.25 -2.98 3.03
CA LEU A 27 8.44 -1.99 1.97
C LEU A 27 7.78 -0.65 2.30
N TYR A 28 6.59 -0.67 2.90
CA TYR A 28 5.89 0.55 3.34
C TYR A 28 6.69 1.34 4.37
N ILE A 29 7.39 0.66 5.27
CA ILE A 29 8.22 1.28 6.30
C ILE A 29 9.54 1.82 5.71
N VAL A 30 10.23 1.00 4.90
CA VAL A 30 11.56 1.34 4.36
C VAL A 30 11.47 2.44 3.31
N LEU A 31 10.51 2.37 2.40
CA LEU A 31 10.38 3.29 1.27
C LEU A 31 9.54 4.51 1.64
N SER A 32 9.88 5.18 2.74
CA SER A 32 9.13 6.33 3.26
C SER A 32 8.95 7.45 2.23
N GLY A 33 10.01 7.78 1.47
CA GLY A 33 9.92 8.79 0.41
C GLY A 33 8.98 8.39 -0.73
N LEU A 34 8.94 7.11 -1.10
CA LEU A 34 7.98 6.61 -2.10
C LEU A 34 6.55 6.69 -1.56
N LYS A 35 6.35 6.30 -0.31
CA LYS A 35 5.04 6.38 0.36
C LYS A 35 4.52 7.82 0.41
N ASP A 36 5.36 8.77 0.79
CA ASP A 36 4.99 10.19 0.85
C ASP A 36 4.67 10.72 -0.56
N TRP A 37 5.49 10.39 -1.56
CA TRP A 37 5.23 10.74 -2.96
C TRP A 37 3.90 10.16 -3.50
N ILE A 38 3.62 8.88 -3.25
CA ILE A 38 2.35 8.23 -3.64
C ILE A 38 1.17 8.93 -2.95
N THR A 39 1.30 9.24 -1.67
CA THR A 39 0.26 9.94 -0.89
C THR A 39 -0.02 11.32 -1.49
N GLU A 40 1.01 12.06 -1.87
CA GLU A 40 0.83 13.34 -2.57
C GLU A 40 0.12 13.18 -3.92
N GLN A 41 0.48 12.17 -4.72
CA GLN A 41 -0.18 11.95 -6.01
C GLN A 41 -1.66 11.61 -5.83
N PHE A 42 -2.00 10.75 -4.87
CA PHE A 42 -3.40 10.46 -4.56
C PHE A 42 -4.14 11.68 -4.04
N SER A 43 -3.52 12.50 -3.20
CA SER A 43 -4.12 13.73 -2.68
C SER A 43 -4.40 14.72 -3.82
N ARG A 44 -3.44 14.94 -4.73
CA ARG A 44 -3.61 15.78 -5.92
C ARG A 44 -4.71 15.27 -6.84
N TRP A 45 -4.76 13.96 -7.05
CA TRP A 45 -5.79 13.33 -7.88
C TRP A 45 -7.18 13.46 -7.25
N LEU A 46 -7.31 13.23 -5.95
CA LEU A 46 -8.58 13.41 -5.23
C LEU A 46 -9.04 14.86 -5.26
N ASN A 47 -8.16 15.83 -5.01
CA ASN A 47 -8.49 17.25 -5.08
C ASN A 47 -8.91 17.68 -6.50
N PHE A 48 -8.28 17.11 -7.54
CA PHE A 48 -8.70 17.31 -8.92
C PHE A 48 -10.08 16.71 -9.21
N ALA A 49 -10.31 15.47 -8.76
CA ALA A 49 -11.59 14.80 -8.93
C ALA A 49 -12.71 15.56 -8.22
N ASP A 50 -12.48 16.00 -6.99
CA ASP A 50 -13.46 16.76 -6.19
C ASP A 50 -13.85 18.06 -6.88
N ARG A 51 -12.87 18.81 -7.40
CA ARG A 51 -13.10 20.04 -8.18
C ARG A 51 -13.97 19.83 -9.42
N SER A 52 -13.97 18.62 -10.00
CA SER A 52 -14.77 18.31 -11.20
C SER A 52 -16.27 18.18 -10.93
N PHE A 53 -16.68 18.02 -9.66
CA PHE A 53 -18.08 17.90 -9.27
C PHE A 53 -18.77 19.25 -9.03
N TYR A 54 -18.03 20.35 -8.96
CA TYR A 54 -18.59 21.66 -8.64
C TYR A 54 -18.91 22.48 -9.89
N THR A 55 -20.11 23.04 -9.91
CA THR A 55 -20.59 23.93 -10.99
C THR A 55 -20.39 25.41 -10.65
N SER A 56 -20.19 25.76 -9.36
CA SER A 56 -19.96 27.14 -8.88
C SER A 56 -18.68 27.23 -8.04
N VAL A 57 -17.97 28.36 -8.12
CA VAL A 57 -16.70 28.60 -7.42
C VAL A 57 -16.93 28.96 -5.94
N GLU A 58 -18.01 29.67 -5.62
CA GLU A 58 -18.38 30.01 -4.23
C GLU A 58 -18.60 28.77 -3.35
N GLU A 59 -19.34 27.78 -3.83
CA GLU A 59 -19.65 26.55 -3.07
C GLU A 59 -18.40 25.69 -2.81
N PHE A 60 -17.44 25.74 -3.74
CA PHE A 60 -16.14 25.08 -3.59
C PHE A 60 -15.28 25.77 -2.53
N GLU A 61 -15.20 27.11 -2.53
CA GLU A 61 -14.36 27.83 -1.56
C GLU A 61 -14.88 27.71 -0.12
N GLU A 62 -16.21 27.67 0.09
CA GLU A 62 -16.81 27.53 1.42
C GLU A 62 -16.45 26.18 2.09
N THR A 63 -16.32 25.10 1.30
CA THR A 63 -16.09 23.74 1.81
C THR A 63 -14.65 23.24 1.64
N ARG A 64 -13.76 24.06 1.06
CA ARG A 64 -12.43 23.65 0.59
C ARG A 64 -11.55 23.03 1.67
N ASP A 65 -11.39 23.70 2.81
CA ASP A 65 -10.43 23.31 3.85
C ASP A 65 -10.81 21.96 4.51
N THR A 66 -12.10 21.74 4.73
CA THR A 66 -12.61 20.48 5.29
C THR A 66 -12.49 19.32 4.30
N ARG A 67 -12.60 19.59 2.99
CA ARG A 67 -12.47 18.55 1.95
C ARG A 67 -11.03 18.22 1.62
N GLU A 68 -10.14 19.20 1.55
CA GLU A 68 -8.71 18.97 1.32
C GLU A 68 -8.09 18.11 2.44
N SER A 69 -8.49 18.33 3.69
CA SER A 69 -8.07 17.48 4.81
C SER A 69 -8.62 16.05 4.73
N GLN A 70 -9.89 15.87 4.32
CA GLN A 70 -10.46 14.53 4.06
C GLN A 70 -9.73 13.82 2.91
N ASN A 71 -9.46 14.53 1.82
CA ASN A 71 -8.76 13.98 0.66
C ASN A 71 -7.32 13.60 1.00
N ALA A 72 -6.62 14.40 1.80
CA ALA A 72 -5.30 14.05 2.32
C ALA A 72 -5.33 12.78 3.20
N PHE A 73 -6.36 12.63 4.04
CA PHE A 73 -6.55 11.42 4.84
C PHE A 73 -6.82 10.20 3.95
N TYR A 74 -7.77 10.28 3.01
CA TYR A 74 -8.07 9.18 2.08
C TYR A 74 -6.87 8.82 1.22
N ALA A 75 -6.09 9.81 0.77
CA ALA A 75 -4.86 9.57 0.02
C ALA A 75 -3.84 8.78 0.84
N SER A 76 -3.68 9.09 2.13
CA SER A 76 -2.77 8.36 3.01
C SER A 76 -3.18 6.89 3.17
N VAL A 77 -4.48 6.60 3.26
CA VAL A 77 -5.00 5.22 3.33
C VAL A 77 -4.84 4.51 1.99
N MET A 78 -5.19 5.17 0.87
CA MET A 78 -5.05 4.59 -0.46
C MET A 78 -3.59 4.34 -0.85
N SER A 79 -2.65 5.08 -0.25
CA SER A 79 -1.22 4.85 -0.45
C SER A 79 -0.77 3.44 -0.10
N ILE A 80 -1.50 2.72 0.77
CA ILE A 80 -1.19 1.34 1.18
C ILE A 80 -1.40 0.36 0.01
N VAL A 81 -2.33 0.63 -0.90
CA VAL A 81 -2.72 -0.29 -1.99
C VAL A 81 -1.55 -0.64 -2.93
N PRO A 82 -0.76 0.35 -3.44
CA PRO A 82 0.46 0.06 -4.17
C PRO A 82 1.45 -0.83 -3.42
N PHE A 83 1.56 -0.70 -2.09
CA PHE A 83 2.47 -1.53 -1.31
C PHE A 83 1.98 -2.96 -1.15
N PHE A 84 0.67 -3.21 -1.18
CA PHE A 84 0.16 -4.58 -1.28
C PHE A 84 0.57 -5.26 -2.58
N LEU A 85 0.54 -4.52 -3.69
CA LEU A 85 1.00 -5.04 -4.98
C LEU A 85 2.51 -5.30 -4.97
N LEU A 86 3.30 -4.37 -4.45
CA LEU A 86 4.75 -4.56 -4.31
C LEU A 86 5.08 -5.73 -3.37
N GLY A 87 4.40 -5.84 -2.23
CA GLY A 87 4.61 -6.93 -1.29
C GLY A 87 4.22 -8.30 -1.87
N PHE A 88 3.15 -8.36 -2.67
CA PHE A 88 2.82 -9.56 -3.43
C PHE A 88 3.93 -9.93 -4.42
N LEU A 89 4.42 -8.97 -5.22
CA LEU A 89 5.49 -9.20 -6.17
C LEU A 89 6.79 -9.65 -5.50
N SER A 90 7.15 -9.05 -4.36
CA SER A 90 8.32 -9.45 -3.58
C SER A 90 8.17 -10.85 -3.01
N ASN A 91 7.03 -11.17 -2.38
CA ASN A 91 6.78 -12.50 -1.85
C ASN A 91 6.82 -13.56 -2.95
N TRP A 92 6.15 -13.29 -4.07
CA TRP A 92 6.13 -14.20 -5.22
C TRP A 92 7.51 -14.39 -5.84
N GLY A 93 8.29 -13.31 -6.01
CA GLY A 93 9.65 -13.38 -6.55
C GLY A 93 10.60 -14.19 -5.68
N ILE A 94 10.50 -14.08 -4.34
CA ILE A 94 11.31 -14.89 -3.43
C ILE A 94 10.81 -16.33 -3.38
N ASP A 95 9.50 -16.55 -3.35
CA ASP A 95 8.92 -17.89 -3.34
C ASP A 95 9.33 -18.69 -4.60
N VAL A 96 9.29 -18.07 -5.79
CA VAL A 96 9.71 -18.72 -7.05
C VAL A 96 11.21 -19.00 -7.09
N SER A 97 12.05 -18.16 -6.45
CA SER A 97 13.51 -18.30 -6.52
C SER A 97 14.10 -19.19 -5.43
N LEU A 98 13.65 -19.04 -4.19
CA LEU A 98 14.24 -19.66 -3.00
C LEU A 98 13.25 -20.58 -2.26
N GLY A 99 11.96 -20.51 -2.59
CA GLY A 99 10.91 -21.30 -1.96
C GLY A 99 10.19 -20.59 -0.80
N SER A 100 9.03 -21.13 -0.45
CA SER A 100 8.06 -20.50 0.46
C SER A 100 8.61 -20.20 1.85
N SER A 101 9.43 -21.08 2.41
CA SER A 101 10.06 -20.88 3.73
C SER A 101 10.98 -19.67 3.74
N TRP A 102 11.74 -19.45 2.67
CA TRP A 102 12.67 -18.33 2.55
C TRP A 102 11.93 -17.00 2.42
N SER A 103 10.83 -16.98 1.66
CA SER A 103 10.03 -15.76 1.49
C SER A 103 9.53 -15.21 2.82
N ILE A 104 9.01 -16.08 3.69
CA ILE A 104 8.49 -15.67 5.00
C ILE A 104 9.62 -15.29 5.96
N SER A 105 10.65 -16.12 6.08
CA SER A 105 11.76 -15.85 6.99
C SER A 105 12.47 -14.54 6.64
N LEU A 106 12.74 -14.30 5.35
CA LEU A 106 13.31 -13.05 4.89
C LEU A 106 12.35 -11.88 5.12
N GLY A 107 11.06 -12.04 4.83
CA GLY A 107 10.05 -11.01 5.09
C GLY A 107 10.00 -10.59 6.57
N ILE A 108 10.06 -11.54 7.51
CA ILE A 108 10.13 -11.25 8.95
C ILE A 108 11.41 -10.46 9.29
N MET A 109 12.56 -10.92 8.79
CA MET A 109 13.84 -10.25 9.02
C MET A 109 13.85 -8.83 8.47
N THR A 110 13.28 -8.63 7.27
CA THR A 110 13.15 -7.31 6.66
C THR A 110 12.19 -6.43 7.46
N CYS A 111 11.07 -6.94 7.97
CA CYS A 111 10.19 -6.18 8.87
C CYS A 111 10.92 -5.70 10.14
N ILE A 112 11.70 -6.57 10.77
CA ILE A 112 12.49 -6.21 11.96
C ILE A 112 13.51 -5.12 11.59
N GLY A 113 14.27 -5.32 10.52
CA GLY A 113 15.25 -4.35 10.04
C GLY A 113 14.63 -3.01 9.64
N ALA A 114 13.48 -3.04 8.98
CA ALA A 114 12.70 -1.87 8.60
C ALA A 114 12.23 -1.08 9.83
N GLY A 115 11.75 -1.76 10.87
CA GLY A 115 11.36 -1.13 12.13
C GLY A 115 12.55 -0.43 12.80
N VAL A 116 13.69 -1.11 12.90
CA VAL A 116 14.93 -0.51 13.46
C VAL A 116 15.37 0.70 12.63
N TYR A 117 15.40 0.57 11.31
CA TYR A 117 15.73 1.66 10.39
C TYR A 117 14.80 2.88 10.57
N ALA A 118 13.50 2.64 10.66
CA ALA A 118 12.51 3.70 10.81
C ALA A 118 12.66 4.44 12.15
N LEU A 119 12.92 3.72 13.24
CA LEU A 119 13.22 4.31 14.54
C LEU A 119 14.52 5.15 14.49
N GLY A 120 15.57 4.62 13.86
CA GLY A 120 16.83 5.34 13.69
C GLY A 120 16.67 6.64 12.89
N ARG A 121 15.86 6.62 11.82
CA ARG A 121 15.58 7.81 10.99
C ARG A 121 14.80 8.91 11.74
N GLN A 122 14.02 8.56 12.76
CA GLN A 122 13.23 9.52 13.53
C GLN A 122 14.02 10.14 14.69
N GLY A 123 15.00 9.42 15.24
CA GLY A 123 15.76 9.82 16.43
C GLY A 123 17.18 10.34 16.18
N GLY A 124 17.70 10.25 14.95
CA GLY A 124 18.99 10.81 14.55
C GLY A 124 18.84 12.08 13.75
#